data_AF-A0A1S2K4Q8-F1
#
_entry.id   AF-A0A1S2K4Q8-F1
#
_cell.length_a   1.000
_cell.length_b   1.000
_cell.length_c   1.000
_cell.angle_alpha   90.00
_cell.angle_beta   90.00
_cell.angle_gamma   90.00
#
_symmetry.space_group_name_H-M   'P 1'
#
loop_
_entity.id
_entity.type
_entity.pdbx_description
1 polymer ?
#
loop_
_entity_poly.entity_id
_entity_poly.type
_entity_poly.pdbx_seq_one_letter_code
_entity_poly.pdbx_strand_id
1 'polypeptide(L)' 'MTRYQIRYQLLPAGTGPDDYEPSDLDTRTETYDLADPAPSGLRLNGSPVRHAPAIPDIQAAIRARHGLSADDKPIILSID' A
#
# COMPACT_ATOMS: atom_id res chain seq x y z
N MET A 1 -1.36 -15.15 6.54
CA MET A 1 -0.74 -13.83 6.29
C MET A 1 0.40 -14.04 5.35
N THR A 2 0.55 -13.14 4.39
CA THR A 2 1.59 -13.14 3.37
C THR A 2 2.36 -11.83 3.48
N ARG A 3 3.67 -11.91 3.28
CA ARG A 3 4.57 -10.78 3.37
C ARG A 3 4.63 -10.07 2.03
N TYR A 4 4.36 -8.77 2.03
CA TYR A 4 4.43 -7.91 0.86
C TYR A 4 5.43 -6.79 1.08
N GLN A 5 6.22 -6.50 0.08
CA GLN A 5 7.05 -5.31 0.01
C GLN A 5 6.26 -4.21 -0.69
N ILE A 6 6.03 -3.11 0.01
CA ILE A 6 5.13 -2.05 -0.42
C ILE A 6 5.95 -0.78 -0.55
N ARG A 7 5.96 -0.23 -1.76
CA ARG A 7 6.55 1.08 -2.05
C ARG A 7 5.47 2.14 -2.04
N TYR A 8 5.64 3.19 -1.27
CA TYR A 8 4.63 4.23 -1.10
C TYR A 8 5.24 5.59 -0.76
N GLN A 9 4.43 6.64 -0.94
CA GLN A 9 4.70 8.00 -0.47
C GLN A 9 3.67 8.40 0.58
N LEU A 10 3.99 9.36 1.44
CA LEU A 10 3.07 9.90 2.44
C LEU A 10 2.73 11.35 2.09
N LEU A 11 1.45 11.60 1.83
CA LEU A 11 0.92 12.95 1.70
C LEU A 11 0.29 13.37 3.04
N PRO A 12 0.83 14.40 3.71
CA PRO A 12 0.27 14.88 4.97
C PRO A 12 -1.17 15.38 4.85
N ALA A 13 -1.90 15.30 5.96
CA ALA A 13 -3.21 15.93 6.08
C ALA A 13 -3.14 17.45 5.78
N GLY A 14 -4.11 17.95 5.02
CA GLY A 14 -4.20 19.36 4.67
C GLY A 14 -3.33 19.79 3.49
N THR A 15 -2.49 18.90 2.93
CA THR A 15 -1.76 19.19 1.68
C THR A 15 -2.70 19.05 0.48
N GLY A 16 -2.99 20.18 -0.16
CA GLY A 16 -3.74 20.25 -1.41
C GLY A 16 -2.89 19.80 -2.61
N PRO A 17 -3.52 19.56 -3.78
CA PRO A 17 -2.82 19.09 -4.97
C PRO A 17 -1.79 20.09 -5.53
N ASP A 18 -1.96 21.39 -5.28
CA ASP A 18 -1.01 22.44 -5.69
C ASP A 18 0.08 22.70 -4.63
N ASP A 19 -0.04 22.09 -3.45
CA ASP A 19 0.88 22.28 -2.32
C ASP A 19 2.06 21.28 -2.34
N TYR A 20 2.09 20.34 -3.29
CA TYR A 20 3.20 19.40 -3.46
C TYR A 20 3.41 19.02 -4.93
N GLU A 21 4.66 18.81 -5.32
CA GLU A 21 5.00 18.01 -6.50
C GLU A 21 5.25 16.55 -6.08
N PRO A 22 4.94 15.54 -6.91
CA PRO A 22 5.19 14.13 -6.56
C PRO A 22 6.67 13.82 -6.24
N SER A 23 7.60 14.63 -6.74
CA SER A 23 9.04 14.55 -6.43
C SER A 23 9.40 15.03 -5.02
N ASP A 24 8.54 15.83 -4.40
CA ASP A 24 8.79 16.37 -3.05
C ASP A 24 8.49 15.34 -1.96
N LEU A 25 7.71 14.30 -2.27
CA LEU A 25 7.30 13.30 -1.30
C LEU A 25 8.35 12.21 -1.15
N ASP A 26 8.75 11.97 0.10
CA ASP A 26 9.63 10.88 0.47
C ASP A 26 9.03 9.53 0.05
N THR A 27 9.77 8.84 -0.82
CA THR A 27 9.43 7.48 -1.21
C THR A 27 9.99 6.51 -0.19
N ARG A 28 9.12 5.65 0.34
CA ARG A 28 9.46 4.61 1.30
C ARG A 28 9.16 3.24 0.71
N THR A 29 9.96 2.26 1.10
CA THR A 29 9.74 0.86 0.76
C THR A 29 9.82 0.06 2.03
N GLU A 30 8.71 -0.57 2.41
CA GLU A 30 8.62 -1.31 3.67
C GLU A 30 7.88 -2.62 3.48
N THR A 31 8.19 -3.56 4.36
CA THR A 31 7.57 -4.87 4.38
C THR A 31 6.40 -4.88 5.35
N TYR A 32 5.24 -5.37 4.88
CA TYR A 32 4.02 -5.54 5.65
C TYR A 32 3.54 -6.99 5.58
N ASP A 33 3.10 -7.52 6.72
CA ASP A 33 2.44 -8.82 6.79
C ASP A 33 0.93 -8.59 6.70
N LEU A 34 0.33 -8.92 5.55
CA LEU A 34 -1.08 -8.67 5.24
C LEU A 34 -1.84 -9.97 5.00
N ALA A 35 -3.17 -9.91 5.03
CA ALA A 35 -4.00 -11.04 4.61
C ALA A 35 -3.76 -11.33 3.12
N ASP A 36 -3.61 -12.60 2.77
CA ASP A 36 -3.54 -13.01 1.37
C ASP A 36 -4.97 -12.94 0.79
N PRO A 37 -5.23 -12.10 -0.21
CA PRO A 37 -6.57 -11.96 -0.77
C PRO A 37 -6.92 -13.10 -1.75
N ALA A 38 -5.95 -13.93 -2.14
CA ALA A 38 -6.24 -15.06 -3.01
C ALA A 38 -6.88 -16.22 -2.20
N PRO A 39 -8.02 -16.79 -2.63
CA PRO A 39 -8.33 -18.15 -2.23
C PRO A 39 -7.20 -19.04 -2.73
N SER A 40 -6.55 -19.76 -1.82
CA SER A 40 -5.47 -20.68 -2.17
C SER A 40 -5.91 -21.62 -3.29
N GLY A 41 -5.27 -21.55 -4.46
CA GLY A 41 -5.50 -22.48 -5.57
C GLY A 41 -6.23 -21.92 -6.79
N LEU A 42 -6.57 -20.62 -6.86
CA LEU A 42 -7.13 -20.05 -8.09
C LEU A 42 -6.07 -20.05 -9.22
N ARG A 43 -6.36 -20.77 -10.30
CA ARG A 43 -5.50 -20.84 -11.50
C ARG A 43 -6.28 -20.39 -12.72
N LEU A 44 -5.75 -19.41 -13.45
CA LEU A 44 -6.27 -19.00 -14.75
C LEU A 44 -5.37 -19.61 -15.83
N ASN A 45 -5.93 -20.47 -16.68
CA ASN A 45 -5.19 -21.18 -17.73
C ASN A 45 -3.93 -21.93 -17.20
N GLY A 46 -4.03 -22.54 -16.02
CA GLY A 46 -2.92 -23.27 -15.39
C GLY A 46 -1.89 -22.40 -14.66
N SER A 47 -1.97 -21.07 -14.75
CA SER A 47 -1.10 -20.15 -14.00
C SER A 47 -1.74 -19.74 -12.68
N PRO A 48 -1.00 -19.75 -11.54
CA PRO A 48 -1.53 -19.26 -10.27
C PRO A 48 -1.89 -17.78 -10.39
N VAL A 49 -3.12 -17.42 -10.01
CA VAL A 49 -3.53 -16.03 -9.92
C VAL A 49 -3.04 -15.51 -8.57
N ARG A 50 -2.08 -14.58 -8.61
CA ARG A 50 -1.66 -13.83 -7.41
C ARG A 50 -2.54 -12.60 -7.32
N HIS A 51 -3.23 -12.45 -6.20
CA HIS A 51 -3.96 -11.23 -5.85
C HIS A 51 -3.11 -10.43 -4.87
N ALA A 52 -2.92 -9.13 -5.14
CA ALA A 52 -2.32 -8.22 -4.19
C ALA A 52 -3.37 -7.77 -3.15
N PRO A 53 -2.97 -7.48 -1.89
CA PRO A 53 -3.88 -7.01 -0.84
C PRO A 53 -4.68 -5.79 -1.31
N ALA A 54 -5.88 -5.63 -0.76
CA ALA A 54 -6.71 -4.48 -1.10
C ALA A 54 -6.01 -3.18 -0.66
N ILE A 55 -6.03 -2.16 -1.53
CA ILE A 55 -5.40 -0.86 -1.26
C ILE A 55 -5.84 -0.26 0.09
N PRO A 56 -7.14 -0.30 0.49
CA PRO A 56 -7.56 0.20 1.79
C PRO A 56 -6.88 -0.50 2.98
N ASP A 57 -6.65 -1.81 2.89
CA ASP A 57 -5.99 -2.59 3.95
C ASP A 57 -4.52 -2.20 4.05
N ILE A 58 -3.86 -2.00 2.90
CA ILE A 58 -2.48 -1.53 2.85
C ILE A 58 -2.37 -0.13 3.47
N GLN A 59 -3.26 0.79 3.08
CA GLN A 59 -3.28 2.15 3.62
C GLN A 59 -3.52 2.14 5.13
N ALA A 60 -4.44 1.30 5.63
CA ALA A 60 -4.68 1.13 7.05
C ALA A 60 -3.43 0.61 7.78
N ALA A 61 -2.72 -0.35 7.22
CA ALA A 61 -1.48 -0.88 7.79
C ALA A 61 -0.36 0.16 7.83
N ILE A 62 -0.19 0.95 6.76
CA ILE A 62 0.78 2.05 6.71
C ILE A 62 0.44 3.10 7.78
N ARG A 63 -0.83 3.52 7.88
CA ARG A 63 -1.26 4.50 8.89
C ARG A 63 -1.01 3.99 10.31
N ALA A 64 -1.39 2.75 10.59
CA ALA A 64 -1.19 2.14 11.91
C ALA A 64 0.29 2.06 12.30
N ARG A 65 1.18 1.74 11.34
CA ARG A 65 2.62 1.63 11.58
C ARG A 65 3.27 2.98 11.86
N HIS A 66 2.86 4.03 11.16
CA HIS A 66 3.46 5.36 11.25
C HIS A 66 2.71 6.30 12.20
N GLY A 67 1.64 5.83 12.86
CA GLY A 67 0.83 6.64 13.78
C GLY A 67 0.12 7.80 13.08
N LEU A 68 -0.25 7.61 11.80
CA LEU A 68 -0.83 8.66 10.96
C LEU A 68 -2.31 8.89 11.28
N SER A 69 -2.78 10.10 11.01
CA SER A 69 -4.20 10.43 11.07
C SER A 69 -4.97 9.79 9.91
N ALA A 70 -6.30 9.84 9.99
CA ALA A 70 -7.16 9.35 8.91
C ALA A 70 -7.05 10.21 7.63
N ASP A 71 -6.64 11.48 7.79
CA ASP A 71 -6.53 12.45 6.71
C ASP A 71 -5.18 12.39 5.99
N ASP A 72 -4.16 11.78 6.61
CA ASP A 72 -2.92 11.44 5.92
C ASP A 72 -3.18 10.35 4.86
N LYS A 73 -2.60 10.56 3.68
CA LYS A 73 -2.86 9.71 2.51
C LYS A 73 -1.59 8.98 2.09
N PRO A 74 -1.49 7.67 2.39
CA PRO A 74 -0.47 6.83 1.79
C PRO A 74 -0.79 6.63 0.30
N ILE A 75 0.14 7.02 -0.56
CA ILE A 75 0.05 6.84 -2.01
C ILE A 75 0.84 5.60 -2.37
N ILE A 76 0.15 4.52 -2.75
CA ILE A 76 0.77 3.24 -3.11
C ILE A 76 1.37 3.34 -4.51
N LEU A 77 2.65 2.99 -4.65
CA LEU A 77 3.38 3.00 -5.92
C LEU A 77 3.57 1.58 -6.48
N SER A 78 3.93 0.60 -5.64
CA SER A 78 4.05 -0.81 -6.02
C SER A 78 3.82 -1.76 -4.85
N ILE A 79 3.46 -3.01 -5.17
CA ILE A 79 3.25 -4.11 -4.22
C ILE A 79 3.95 -5.34 -4.81
N ASP A 80 4.92 -5.87 -4.07
CA ASP A 80 5.77 -7.01 -4.46
C ASP A 80 5.68 -8.17 -3.46
#